data_AF-A0A5S3PUL8-F1
#
_entry.id   AF-A0A5S3PUL8-F1
#
_cell.length_a   1.000
_cell.length_b   1.000
_cell.length_c   1.000
_cell.angle_alpha   90.00
_cell.angle_beta   90.00
_cell.angle_gamma   90.00
#
_symmetry.space_group_name_H-M   'P 1'
#
loop_
_entity.id
_entity.type
_entity.pdbx_description
1 polymer ?
#
loop_
_entity_poly.entity_id
_entity_poly.type
_entity_poly.pdbx_seq_one_letter_code
_entity_poly.pdbx_strand_id
1 'polypeptide(L)'
;MKTILRTALIAGLILTTSCGKETANTIADIFDEEVEELESTALDIENVTDNVLIEGATKMEGAPPTPNGAISLDLSNTSKSALLNEGFDIAFSSDGDVTGAYIQFKSIEGNISDAYFDVKLESNNSNKNDKSLRRRRFKKPAASLKGLKTDEAIFDIDFNSTIEPGKFCYEICVYDVEGNISNPQEVCVTVESWGGSSKIEGKWNLFKEVDIFGGQSTTTLVGEQDCSGDEVFNCNNGGSFTADYWCYLTNSSSFTFKADGTFEYTNDDYSKEIRFNESKESCEALYDEVESTEITNGNWAYVEDTNELILIMSKDVYTVNGETETSTYQPGEGAIFAEIGIFLIDDVIRLGPGEESSENSYYRK
;
A
#
# COMPACT_ATOMS: atom_id res chain seq x y z
N MET A 1 -67.73 16.50 -12.47
CA MET A 1 -67.92 15.34 -13.36
C MET A 1 -66.65 14.50 -13.23
N LYS A 2 -66.81 13.24 -12.78
CA LYS A 2 -65.88 12.09 -12.62
C LYS A 2 -64.40 12.28 -13.04
N THR A 3 -63.44 12.22 -12.10
CA THR A 3 -62.53 11.07 -11.79
C THR A 3 -61.76 10.51 -13.00
N ILE A 4 -60.43 10.33 -12.98
CA ILE A 4 -59.72 9.22 -12.29
C ILE A 4 -58.22 9.58 -12.06
N LEU A 5 -57.77 9.37 -10.82
CA LEU A 5 -56.39 9.25 -10.33
C LEU A 5 -55.77 7.93 -10.82
N ARG A 6 -54.49 7.90 -11.22
CA ARG A 6 -53.70 6.65 -11.31
C ARG A 6 -52.53 6.71 -10.34
N THR A 7 -52.79 6.18 -9.14
CA THR A 7 -51.81 5.71 -8.17
C THR A 7 -51.31 4.34 -8.65
N ALA A 8 -49.99 4.17 -8.83
CA ALA A 8 -49.38 2.86 -8.97
C ALA A 8 -48.85 2.45 -7.58
N LEU A 9 -49.43 1.36 -7.08
CA LEU A 9 -49.25 0.78 -5.76
C LEU A 9 -48.31 -0.41 -5.95
N ILE A 10 -47.02 -0.26 -5.63
CA ILE A 10 -46.09 -1.39 -5.59
C ILE A 10 -46.07 -1.87 -4.14
N ALA A 11 -46.94 -2.84 -3.87
CA ALA A 11 -46.86 -3.69 -2.70
C ALA A 11 -46.12 -4.97 -3.10
N GLY A 12 -44.90 -5.13 -2.58
CA GLY A 12 -44.14 -6.38 -2.60
C GLY A 12 -43.68 -6.68 -1.18
N LEU A 13 -44.60 -7.17 -0.36
CA LEU A 13 -44.31 -7.71 0.97
C LEU A 13 -43.64 -9.08 0.79
N ILE A 14 -42.35 -9.19 1.06
CA ILE A 14 -41.70 -10.49 1.30
C ILE A 14 -41.28 -10.51 2.77
N LEU A 15 -42.12 -11.10 3.60
CA LEU A 15 -41.75 -11.62 4.91
C LEU A 15 -41.54 -13.12 4.75
N THR A 16 -40.28 -13.56 4.70
CA THR A 16 -39.90 -14.94 5.02
C THR A 16 -38.92 -14.91 6.18
N THR A 17 -39.44 -15.13 7.39
CA THR A 17 -38.65 -15.57 8.52
C THR A 17 -38.17 -17.00 8.28
N SER A 18 -36.88 -17.17 7.98
CA SER A 18 -36.17 -18.44 8.12
C SER A 18 -34.82 -18.17 8.79
N CYS A 19 -34.55 -18.93 9.84
CA CYS A 19 -33.34 -18.84 10.66
C CYS A 19 -32.15 -19.49 9.95
N GLY A 20 -31.01 -18.79 9.91
CA GLY A 20 -29.69 -19.42 9.99
C GLY A 20 -28.77 -19.30 8.77
N LYS A 21 -27.80 -18.38 8.87
CA LYS A 21 -26.49 -18.35 8.18
C LYS A 21 -26.36 -17.99 6.70
N GLU A 22 -27.42 -17.93 5.88
CA GLU A 22 -27.21 -17.69 4.43
C GLU A 22 -27.28 -16.22 3.97
N THR A 23 -27.80 -15.29 4.78
CA THR A 23 -27.96 -13.88 4.37
C THR A 23 -26.69 -13.03 4.42
N ALA A 24 -25.67 -13.42 5.21
CA ALA A 24 -24.45 -12.64 5.33
C ALA A 24 -23.59 -12.73 4.05
N ASN A 25 -23.47 -13.94 3.49
CA ASN A 25 -22.71 -14.17 2.26
C ASN A 25 -23.34 -13.44 1.08
N THR A 26 -24.67 -13.46 0.94
CA THR A 26 -25.34 -12.76 -0.18
C THR A 26 -25.20 -11.24 -0.12
N ILE A 27 -25.13 -10.62 1.06
CA ILE A 27 -24.94 -9.16 1.18
C ILE A 27 -23.49 -8.78 0.91
N ALA A 28 -22.54 -9.58 1.40
CA ALA A 28 -21.11 -9.46 1.15
C ALA A 28 -20.80 -9.56 -0.36
N ASP A 29 -21.36 -10.56 -1.04
CA ASP A 29 -21.18 -10.77 -2.49
C ASP A 29 -21.77 -9.59 -3.31
N ILE A 30 -22.91 -9.00 -2.88
CA ILE A 30 -23.50 -7.83 -3.55
C ILE A 30 -22.63 -6.58 -3.38
N PHE A 31 -22.03 -6.39 -2.20
CA PHE A 31 -21.16 -5.24 -1.95
C PHE A 31 -19.87 -5.33 -2.77
N ASP A 32 -19.26 -6.52 -2.83
CA ASP A 32 -18.07 -6.74 -3.65
C ASP A 32 -18.37 -6.48 -5.14
N GLU A 33 -19.52 -6.95 -5.65
CA GLU A 33 -19.96 -6.70 -7.04
C GLU A 33 -20.19 -5.21 -7.33
N GLU A 34 -20.73 -4.44 -6.38
CA GLU A 34 -20.93 -2.98 -6.53
C GLU A 34 -19.59 -2.23 -6.60
N VAL A 35 -18.60 -2.62 -5.80
CA VAL A 35 -17.26 -2.03 -5.85
C VAL A 35 -16.55 -2.36 -7.16
N GLU A 36 -16.60 -3.62 -7.60
CA GLU A 36 -16.06 -4.04 -8.90
C GLU A 36 -16.71 -3.26 -10.05
N GLU A 37 -18.03 -3.01 -10.00
CA GLU A 37 -18.73 -2.20 -10.99
C GLU A 37 -18.23 -0.74 -11.00
N LEU A 38 -18.07 -0.12 -9.83
CA LEU A 38 -17.52 1.23 -9.71
C LEU A 38 -16.12 1.32 -10.30
N GLU A 39 -15.22 0.42 -9.92
CA GLU A 39 -13.84 0.38 -10.42
C GLU A 39 -13.75 0.05 -11.91
N SER A 40 -14.77 -0.59 -12.49
CA SER A 40 -14.86 -0.84 -13.93
C SER A 40 -15.41 0.36 -14.74
N THR A 41 -16.01 1.35 -14.08
CA THR A 41 -16.71 2.45 -14.73
C THR A 41 -15.75 3.47 -15.34
N ALA A 42 -16.03 3.92 -16.56
CA ALA A 42 -15.24 4.97 -17.21
C ALA A 42 -15.36 6.31 -16.45
N LEU A 43 -14.23 6.89 -16.07
CA LEU A 43 -14.21 8.22 -15.46
C LEU A 43 -14.38 9.32 -16.51
N ASP A 44 -15.01 10.43 -16.09
CA ASP A 44 -15.06 11.66 -16.87
C ASP A 44 -13.66 12.26 -16.98
N ILE A 45 -13.16 12.39 -18.21
CA ILE A 45 -11.76 12.72 -18.45
C ILE A 45 -11.43 14.17 -18.14
N GLU A 46 -12.40 15.07 -18.29
CA GLU A 46 -12.19 16.46 -17.90
C GLU A 46 -12.12 16.58 -16.39
N ASN A 47 -12.94 15.80 -15.67
CA ASN A 47 -12.84 15.71 -14.22
C ASN A 47 -11.48 15.15 -13.79
N VAL A 48 -10.96 14.09 -14.41
CA VAL A 48 -9.61 13.58 -14.09
C VAL A 48 -8.55 14.66 -14.37
N THR A 49 -8.58 15.26 -15.55
CA THR A 49 -7.58 16.25 -16.00
C THR A 49 -7.58 17.52 -15.15
N ASP A 50 -8.72 17.93 -14.59
CA ASP A 50 -8.82 19.09 -13.71
C ASP A 50 -8.41 18.80 -12.25
N ASN A 51 -8.39 17.52 -11.86
CA ASN A 51 -8.19 17.11 -10.48
C ASN A 51 -6.89 16.34 -10.22
N VAL A 52 -6.07 16.10 -11.24
CA VAL A 52 -4.68 15.65 -11.08
C VAL A 52 -3.77 16.78 -10.61
N LEU A 53 -2.79 16.43 -9.79
CA LEU A 53 -1.76 17.31 -9.27
C LEU A 53 -0.41 16.71 -9.65
N ILE A 54 0.32 17.39 -10.55
CA ILE A 54 1.62 16.90 -11.03
C ILE A 54 2.66 17.97 -10.73
N GLU A 55 3.52 17.73 -9.75
CA GLU A 55 4.55 18.70 -9.40
C GLU A 55 5.50 18.93 -10.59
N GLY A 56 5.82 20.20 -10.87
CA GLY A 56 6.68 20.57 -11.98
C GLY A 56 6.02 20.52 -13.36
N ALA A 57 4.72 20.24 -13.43
CA ALA A 57 3.97 20.22 -14.68
C ALA A 57 3.36 21.58 -15.05
N THR A 58 3.22 21.81 -16.35
CA THR A 58 2.40 22.90 -16.91
C THR A 58 1.27 22.29 -17.74
N LYS A 59 0.02 22.57 -17.37
CA LYS A 59 -1.16 22.21 -18.18
C LYS A 59 -1.20 23.10 -19.43
N MET A 60 -1.30 22.49 -20.60
CA MET A 60 -1.33 23.16 -21.90
C MET A 60 -2.51 22.66 -22.73
N GLU A 61 -3.18 23.59 -23.42
CA GLU A 61 -4.30 23.28 -24.30
C GLU A 61 -3.82 22.71 -25.65
N GLY A 62 -4.60 21.80 -26.21
CA GLY A 62 -4.36 21.14 -27.49
C GLY A 62 -3.64 19.79 -27.37
N ALA A 63 -3.02 19.36 -28.46
CA ALA A 63 -2.28 18.10 -28.52
C ALA A 63 -0.80 18.30 -28.13
N PRO A 64 -0.15 17.28 -27.55
CA PRO A 64 1.28 17.31 -27.27
C PRO A 64 2.11 17.41 -28.56
N PRO A 65 3.40 17.82 -28.47
CA PRO A 65 4.29 17.86 -29.62
C PRO A 65 4.40 16.50 -30.33
N THR A 66 4.54 16.53 -31.66
CA THR A 66 4.55 15.30 -32.47
C THR A 66 5.77 14.43 -32.14
N PRO A 67 5.58 13.15 -31.79
CA PRO A 67 6.67 12.23 -31.48
C PRO A 67 7.53 11.95 -32.72
N ASN A 68 8.84 11.79 -32.53
CA ASN A 68 9.78 11.43 -33.59
C ASN A 68 10.38 10.03 -33.43
N GLY A 69 10.14 9.36 -32.30
CA GLY A 69 10.58 8.00 -32.02
C GLY A 69 12.10 7.86 -31.87
N ALA A 70 12.82 8.95 -31.62
CA ALA A 70 14.28 8.94 -31.55
C ALA A 70 14.84 8.38 -30.23
N ILE A 71 14.02 8.33 -29.18
CA ILE A 71 14.30 7.63 -27.93
C ILE A 71 13.20 6.61 -27.63
N SER A 72 13.53 5.60 -26.85
CA SER A 72 12.62 4.56 -26.39
C SER A 72 11.88 4.95 -25.12
N LEU A 73 10.76 4.27 -24.88
CA LEU A 73 10.01 4.32 -23.64
C LEU A 73 9.59 2.90 -23.31
N ASP A 74 9.76 2.47 -22.07
CA ASP A 74 9.25 1.20 -21.57
C ASP A 74 8.56 1.43 -20.22
N LEU A 75 7.27 1.10 -20.18
CA LEU A 75 6.37 1.22 -19.03
C LEU A 75 6.02 -0.14 -18.43
N SER A 76 6.76 -1.20 -18.74
CA SER A 76 6.43 -2.57 -18.29
C SER A 76 6.35 -2.73 -16.77
N ASN A 77 7.01 -1.86 -16.00
CA ASN A 77 7.00 -1.86 -14.54
C ASN A 77 6.07 -0.81 -13.92
N THR A 78 5.31 -0.06 -14.72
CA THR A 78 4.38 0.94 -14.17
C THR A 78 3.19 0.27 -13.50
N SER A 79 2.75 0.83 -12.36
CA SER A 79 1.50 0.43 -11.74
C SER A 79 0.32 0.76 -12.64
N LYS A 80 -0.74 -0.06 -12.55
CA LYS A 80 -2.04 0.15 -13.18
C LYS A 80 -3.14 0.48 -12.18
N SER A 81 -2.77 0.73 -10.93
CA SER A 81 -3.67 1.09 -9.86
C SER A 81 -3.29 2.46 -9.31
N ALA A 82 -4.31 3.25 -9.00
CA ALA A 82 -4.21 4.54 -8.34
C ALA A 82 -5.11 4.55 -7.10
N LEU A 83 -4.76 5.36 -6.12
CA LEU A 83 -5.50 5.44 -4.85
C LEU A 83 -6.18 6.79 -4.71
N LEU A 84 -7.39 6.78 -4.13
CA LEU A 84 -8.15 8.01 -3.86
C LEU A 84 -7.33 8.97 -2.98
N ASN A 85 -7.23 10.24 -3.39
CA ASN A 85 -6.45 11.30 -2.73
C ASN A 85 -4.91 11.11 -2.72
N GLU A 86 -4.39 10.01 -3.24
CA GLU A 86 -2.94 9.75 -3.27
C GLU A 86 -2.40 9.62 -4.71
N GLY A 87 -3.22 9.21 -5.68
CA GLY A 87 -2.80 9.12 -7.08
C GLY A 87 -1.99 7.87 -7.40
N PHE A 88 -1.01 7.98 -8.30
CA PHE A 88 -0.19 6.87 -8.81
C PHE A 88 1.19 7.30 -9.31
N ASP A 89 2.11 6.33 -9.38
CA ASP A 89 3.44 6.49 -9.96
C ASP A 89 3.50 5.95 -11.39
N ILE A 90 4.20 6.69 -12.27
CA ILE A 90 4.58 6.23 -13.62
C ILE A 90 6.06 5.87 -13.61
N ALA A 91 6.35 4.58 -13.42
CA ALA A 91 7.71 4.05 -13.52
C ALA A 91 8.07 3.75 -14.98
N PHE A 92 9.25 4.20 -15.41
CA PHE A 92 9.68 4.03 -16.79
C PHE A 92 11.19 3.81 -16.94
N SER A 93 11.56 3.26 -18.09
CA SER A 93 12.94 3.25 -18.57
C SER A 93 13.03 3.73 -20.03
N SER A 94 14.21 4.22 -20.40
CA SER A 94 14.52 4.74 -21.73
C SER A 94 16.01 4.48 -22.04
N ASP A 95 16.33 4.46 -23.33
CA ASP A 95 17.72 4.43 -23.84
C ASP A 95 18.33 5.83 -23.99
N GLY A 96 17.54 6.90 -23.75
CA GLY A 96 17.98 8.29 -23.76
C GLY A 96 17.96 8.96 -22.38
N ASP A 97 18.63 10.10 -22.28
CA ASP A 97 18.67 10.94 -21.08
C ASP A 97 17.39 11.78 -20.96
N VAL A 98 16.33 11.18 -20.43
CA VAL A 98 15.01 11.82 -20.31
C VAL A 98 15.03 13.03 -19.38
N THR A 99 14.42 14.13 -19.83
CA THR A 99 14.29 15.37 -19.04
C THR A 99 12.86 15.75 -18.68
N GLY A 100 11.89 15.17 -19.37
CA GLY A 100 10.48 15.37 -19.07
C GLY A 100 9.58 14.46 -19.88
N ALA A 101 8.28 14.65 -19.70
CA ALA A 101 7.24 13.90 -20.40
C ALA A 101 6.06 14.79 -20.76
N TYR A 102 5.37 14.40 -21.83
CA TYR A 102 4.04 14.88 -22.16
C TYR A 102 3.02 13.82 -21.76
N ILE A 103 2.07 14.18 -20.90
CA ILE A 103 1.02 13.26 -20.41
C ILE A 103 -0.33 13.82 -20.83
N GLN A 104 -1.13 13.03 -21.54
CA GLN A 104 -2.48 13.39 -21.93
C GLN A 104 -3.46 12.31 -21.46
N PHE A 105 -4.49 12.70 -20.73
CA PHE A 105 -5.48 11.78 -20.21
C PHE A 105 -6.56 11.47 -21.25
N LYS A 106 -7.05 10.24 -21.25
CA LYS A 106 -8.15 9.76 -22.08
C LYS A 106 -9.11 8.84 -21.29
N SER A 107 -10.37 8.78 -21.68
CA SER A 107 -11.29 7.76 -21.17
C SER A 107 -10.94 6.38 -21.75
N ILE A 108 -11.39 5.32 -21.09
CA ILE A 108 -11.27 3.94 -21.61
C ILE A 108 -12.02 3.73 -22.94
N GLU A 109 -12.97 4.61 -23.24
CA GLU A 109 -13.73 4.62 -24.49
C GLU A 109 -13.03 5.39 -25.63
N GLY A 110 -11.91 6.05 -25.33
CA GLY A 110 -11.07 6.76 -26.29
C GLY A 110 -11.34 8.27 -26.40
N ASN A 111 -12.14 8.87 -25.52
CA ASN A 111 -12.28 10.33 -25.46
C ASN A 111 -11.02 10.92 -24.86
N ILE A 112 -10.31 11.79 -25.57
CA ILE A 112 -9.05 12.39 -25.15
C ILE A 112 -9.33 13.78 -24.58
N SER A 113 -8.67 14.16 -23.48
CA SER A 113 -8.78 15.52 -22.95
C SER A 113 -8.23 16.54 -23.95
N ASP A 114 -8.88 17.71 -23.99
CA ASP A 114 -8.42 18.85 -24.80
C ASP A 114 -7.11 19.47 -24.29
N ALA A 115 -6.58 19.01 -23.14
CA ALA A 115 -5.33 19.47 -22.56
C ALA A 115 -4.34 18.31 -22.29
N TYR A 116 -3.07 18.67 -22.19
CA TYR A 116 -1.98 17.79 -21.75
C TYR A 116 -1.08 18.48 -20.74
N PHE A 117 -0.25 17.70 -20.07
CA PHE A 117 0.73 18.18 -19.10
C PHE A 117 2.13 18.04 -19.66
N ASP A 118 2.88 19.15 -19.68
CA ASP A 118 4.34 19.14 -19.87
C ASP A 118 5.02 19.04 -18.51
N VAL A 119 5.57 17.87 -18.20
CA VAL A 119 6.11 17.50 -16.89
C VAL A 119 7.62 17.47 -16.94
N LYS A 120 8.29 18.28 -16.12
CA LYS A 120 9.74 18.26 -16.00
C LYS A 120 10.18 17.23 -14.98
N LEU A 121 10.99 16.25 -15.40
CA LEU A 121 11.42 15.14 -14.55
C LEU A 121 12.17 15.62 -13.31
N GLU A 122 13.08 16.59 -13.46
CA GLU A 122 13.82 17.13 -12.32
C GLU A 122 12.91 17.81 -11.32
N SER A 123 11.87 18.54 -11.78
CA SER A 123 10.97 19.27 -10.89
C SER A 123 10.02 18.32 -10.16
N ASN A 124 9.49 17.33 -10.88
CA ASN A 124 8.66 16.27 -10.30
C ASN A 124 9.45 15.37 -9.33
N ASN A 125 10.77 15.28 -9.49
CA ASN A 125 11.68 14.61 -8.54
C ASN A 125 12.37 15.56 -7.54
N SER A 126 12.21 16.88 -7.65
CA SER A 126 13.03 17.83 -6.89
C SER A 126 12.72 17.86 -5.38
N ASN A 127 11.52 17.44 -5.01
CA ASN A 127 11.10 17.34 -3.61
C ASN A 127 11.29 15.95 -3.00
N LYS A 128 11.98 15.02 -3.68
CA LYS A 128 12.24 13.70 -3.10
C LYS A 128 13.11 13.79 -1.84
N ASN A 129 13.93 14.84 -1.65
CA ASN A 129 14.72 14.99 -0.41
C ASN A 129 13.94 15.51 0.81
N ASP A 130 12.70 15.99 0.68
CA ASP A 130 11.96 16.52 1.84
C ASP A 130 10.45 16.19 1.87
N LYS A 131 9.84 15.72 0.77
CA LYS A 131 8.41 15.36 0.74
C LYS A 131 8.09 14.00 0.11
N SER A 132 8.81 13.54 -0.90
CA SER A 132 8.53 12.20 -1.49
C SER A 132 9.42 11.05 -0.96
N LEU A 133 10.26 11.31 0.06
CA LEU A 133 10.98 10.28 0.85
C LEU A 133 10.45 10.12 2.28
N ARG A 134 9.24 10.62 2.56
CA ARG A 134 8.45 10.17 3.73
C ARG A 134 7.59 8.92 3.45
N ARG A 135 7.94 8.14 2.41
CA ARG A 135 8.00 6.67 2.53
C ARG A 135 9.09 6.31 3.55
N ARG A 136 8.91 6.71 4.82
CA ARG A 136 9.66 6.12 5.94
C ARG A 136 9.20 4.66 5.98
N ARG A 137 9.88 3.81 5.23
CA ARG A 137 9.91 2.37 5.50
C ARG A 137 10.40 2.26 6.93
N PHE A 138 9.50 2.04 7.87
CA PHE A 138 9.90 1.64 9.20
C PHE A 138 10.74 0.37 9.03
N LYS A 139 11.99 0.43 9.51
CA LYS A 139 12.86 -0.73 9.59
C LYS A 139 12.28 -1.67 10.66
N LYS A 140 11.40 -2.57 10.26
CA LYS A 140 11.45 -3.96 10.71
C LYS A 140 12.05 -4.81 9.56
N PRO A 141 12.60 -6.00 9.83
CA PRO A 141 13.46 -6.72 8.89
C PRO A 141 12.68 -7.26 7.68
N ALA A 142 13.37 -7.99 6.82
CA ALA A 142 13.15 -8.10 5.39
C ALA A 142 11.82 -8.74 4.94
N ALA A 143 10.84 -7.91 4.56
CA ALA A 143 9.92 -8.24 3.47
C ALA A 143 10.43 -7.60 2.17
N SER A 144 11.07 -8.43 1.35
CA SER A 144 11.58 -8.10 0.01
C SER A 144 10.45 -7.62 -0.91
N LEU A 145 10.36 -6.32 -1.14
CA LEU A 145 9.68 -5.74 -2.31
C LEU A 145 10.44 -6.15 -3.57
N LYS A 146 9.89 -7.12 -4.32
CA LYS A 146 10.11 -7.17 -5.77
C LYS A 146 9.47 -5.91 -6.34
N GLY A 147 10.21 -5.11 -7.10
CA GLY A 147 9.54 -4.18 -8.01
C GLY A 147 10.34 -2.98 -8.53
N LEU A 148 11.26 -2.40 -7.76
CA LEU A 148 12.00 -1.22 -8.23
C LEU A 148 13.48 -1.55 -8.38
N LYS A 149 13.89 -1.81 -9.62
CA LYS A 149 15.31 -1.75 -9.97
C LYS A 149 15.79 -0.32 -9.71
N THR A 150 16.97 -0.20 -9.13
CA THR A 150 17.60 1.04 -8.66
C THR A 150 17.92 2.09 -9.74
N ASP A 151 17.52 1.87 -11.00
CA ASP A 151 17.85 2.72 -12.15
C ASP A 151 16.60 3.24 -12.90
N GLU A 152 15.38 3.02 -12.39
CA GLU A 152 14.14 3.44 -13.05
C GLU A 152 13.73 4.86 -12.64
N ALA A 153 13.39 5.69 -13.62
CA ALA A 153 12.87 7.03 -13.40
C ALA A 153 11.35 6.96 -13.15
N ILE A 154 10.85 7.88 -12.33
CA ILE A 154 9.45 7.89 -11.88
C ILE A 154 8.87 9.29 -12.05
N PHE A 155 7.65 9.37 -12.59
CA PHE A 155 6.79 10.53 -12.46
C PHE A 155 5.72 10.27 -11.39
N ASP A 156 5.57 11.19 -10.45
CA ASP A 156 4.58 11.16 -9.36
C ASP A 156 3.35 11.97 -9.77
N ILE A 157 2.17 11.32 -9.78
CA ILE A 157 0.90 11.86 -10.24
C ILE A 157 -0.10 11.78 -9.09
N ASP A 158 -0.27 12.88 -8.36
CA ASP A 158 -1.20 12.94 -7.23
C ASP A 158 -2.63 13.23 -7.70
N PHE A 159 -3.60 12.86 -6.86
CA PHE A 159 -5.01 13.24 -7.01
C PHE A 159 -5.43 14.23 -5.93
N ASN A 160 -6.29 15.17 -6.30
CA ASN A 160 -7.06 15.88 -5.29
C ASN A 160 -8.25 15.02 -4.81
N SER A 161 -8.99 15.52 -3.83
CA SER A 161 -10.05 14.76 -3.16
C SER A 161 -11.38 14.62 -3.93
N THR A 162 -11.40 14.94 -5.22
CA THR A 162 -12.63 14.99 -6.03
C THR A 162 -12.73 13.81 -7.01
N ILE A 163 -11.64 13.06 -7.21
CA ILE A 163 -11.64 11.88 -8.08
C ILE A 163 -12.38 10.75 -7.38
N GLU A 164 -13.29 10.11 -8.11
CA GLU A 164 -14.07 8.94 -7.69
C GLU A 164 -13.40 7.64 -8.19
N PRO A 165 -13.73 6.47 -7.60
CA PRO A 165 -13.30 5.18 -8.15
C PRO A 165 -13.76 4.97 -9.59
N GLY A 166 -12.95 4.26 -10.36
CA GLY A 166 -13.22 3.98 -11.77
C GLY A 166 -11.96 3.89 -12.61
N LYS A 167 -12.10 3.84 -13.94
CA LYS A 167 -11.00 3.65 -14.89
C LYS A 167 -10.87 4.81 -15.87
N PHE A 168 -9.61 5.14 -16.15
CA PHE A 168 -9.21 6.03 -17.23
C PHE A 168 -7.90 5.51 -17.83
N CYS A 169 -7.43 6.12 -18.91
CA CYS A 169 -6.10 5.87 -19.42
C CYS A 169 -5.35 7.18 -19.62
N TYR A 170 -4.03 7.08 -19.77
CA TYR A 170 -3.21 8.19 -20.22
C TYR A 170 -2.32 7.74 -21.37
N GLU A 171 -2.01 8.69 -22.24
CA GLU A 171 -0.96 8.58 -23.24
C GLU A 171 0.25 9.39 -22.77
N ILE A 172 1.44 8.78 -22.82
CA ILE A 172 2.68 9.42 -22.41
C ILE A 172 3.75 9.30 -23.50
N CYS A 173 4.46 10.41 -23.72
CA CYS A 173 5.74 10.45 -24.45
C CYS A 173 6.81 11.07 -23.55
N VAL A 174 8.02 10.52 -23.54
CA VAL A 174 9.17 11.15 -22.87
C VAL A 174 10.00 11.95 -23.85
N TYR A 175 10.71 12.97 -23.37
CA TYR A 175 11.58 13.81 -24.20
C TYR A 175 12.91 14.15 -23.51
N ASP A 176 13.93 14.41 -24.32
CA ASP A 176 15.26 14.86 -23.87
C ASP A 176 15.53 16.34 -24.21
N VAL A 177 16.72 16.83 -23.84
CA VAL A 177 17.14 18.22 -24.09
C VAL A 177 17.39 18.54 -25.57
N GLU A 178 17.59 17.53 -26.41
CA GLU A 178 17.85 17.68 -27.84
C GLU A 178 16.54 17.75 -28.65
N GLY A 179 15.40 17.50 -28.01
CA GLY A 179 14.08 17.48 -28.63
C GLY A 179 13.75 16.14 -29.28
N ASN A 180 14.45 15.07 -28.89
CA ASN A 180 14.05 13.70 -29.22
C ASN A 180 12.83 13.33 -28.36
N ILE A 181 11.83 12.70 -28.96
CA ILE A 181 10.56 12.38 -28.29
C ILE A 181 10.23 10.92 -28.60
N SER A 182 9.91 10.13 -27.57
CA SER A 182 9.55 8.74 -27.74
C SER A 182 8.25 8.56 -28.55
N ASN A 183 8.00 7.34 -29.02
CA ASN A 183 6.64 7.01 -29.44
C ASN A 183 5.69 7.03 -28.22
N PRO A 184 4.41 7.40 -28.41
CA PRO A 184 3.43 7.38 -27.33
C PRO A 184 3.18 5.96 -26.85
N GLN A 185 3.00 5.82 -25.54
CA GLN A 185 2.48 4.60 -24.93
C GLN A 185 1.25 4.91 -24.11
N GLU A 186 0.31 3.98 -24.15
CA GLU A 186 -0.96 4.08 -23.46
C GLU A 186 -0.98 3.11 -22.27
N VAL A 187 -1.44 3.62 -21.13
CA VAL A 187 -1.65 2.84 -19.92
C VAL A 187 -3.00 3.19 -19.35
N CYS A 188 -3.80 2.17 -19.04
CA CYS A 188 -5.06 2.34 -18.32
C CYS A 188 -4.85 2.07 -16.84
N VAL A 189 -5.45 2.92 -16.02
CA VAL A 189 -5.33 2.95 -14.57
C VAL A 189 -6.71 2.79 -13.96
N THR A 190 -6.80 1.93 -12.95
CA THR A 190 -7.95 1.81 -12.06
C THR A 190 -7.71 2.69 -10.85
N VAL A 191 -8.63 3.60 -10.56
CA VAL A 191 -8.71 4.29 -9.28
C VAL A 191 -9.46 3.37 -8.32
N GLU A 192 -8.73 2.77 -7.40
CA GLU A 192 -9.27 1.78 -6.46
C GLU A 192 -10.17 2.45 -5.43
N SER A 193 -11.24 1.76 -5.07
CA SER A 193 -12.06 2.12 -3.92
C SER A 193 -11.32 1.82 -2.62
N TRP A 194 -11.56 2.63 -1.60
CA TRP A 194 -11.20 2.19 -0.26
C TRP A 194 -12.11 1.02 0.14
N GLY A 195 -11.53 -0.04 0.66
CA GLY A 195 -12.19 -1.32 0.84
C GLY A 195 -11.90 -2.27 -0.32
N GLY A 196 -12.96 -2.83 -0.90
CA GLY A 196 -12.85 -3.70 -2.09
C GLY A 196 -12.97 -5.20 -1.82
N SER A 197 -13.04 -5.63 -0.55
CA SER A 197 -13.48 -7.00 -0.27
C SER A 197 -14.07 -7.20 1.13
N SER A 198 -15.35 -7.54 1.17
CA SER A 198 -16.09 -7.96 2.35
C SER A 198 -15.44 -9.15 3.09
N LYS A 199 -14.65 -9.96 2.39
CA LYS A 199 -13.93 -11.11 2.96
C LYS A 199 -12.80 -10.67 3.89
N ILE A 200 -12.17 -9.53 3.59
CA ILE A 200 -11.07 -8.94 4.37
C ILE A 200 -11.60 -8.16 5.58
N GLU A 201 -12.85 -7.69 5.54
CA GLU A 201 -13.45 -6.97 6.66
C GLU A 201 -13.46 -7.77 7.97
N GLY A 202 -13.21 -7.07 9.08
CA GLY A 202 -13.22 -7.63 10.42
C GLY A 202 -11.88 -7.46 11.14
N LYS A 203 -11.81 -8.04 12.34
CA LYS A 203 -10.59 -8.07 13.15
C LYS A 203 -9.81 -9.34 12.89
N TRP A 204 -8.51 -9.20 12.69
CA TRP A 204 -7.58 -10.25 12.35
C TRP A 204 -6.43 -10.22 13.34
N ASN A 205 -6.28 -11.27 14.14
CA ASN A 205 -5.27 -11.38 15.17
C ASN A 205 -4.13 -12.24 14.66
N LEU A 206 -2.90 -11.72 14.74
CA LEU A 206 -1.70 -12.49 14.44
C LEU A 206 -1.67 -13.70 15.37
N PHE A 207 -1.33 -14.87 14.83
CA PHE A 207 -1.12 -16.07 15.65
C PHE A 207 0.20 -16.75 15.37
N LYS A 208 0.82 -16.50 14.20
CA LYS A 208 2.16 -16.96 13.88
C LYS A 208 2.82 -16.13 12.80
N GLU A 209 4.14 -16.16 12.80
CA GLU A 209 5.02 -15.64 11.77
C GLU A 209 5.89 -16.80 11.26
N VAL A 210 6.16 -16.81 9.95
CA VAL A 210 6.96 -17.85 9.30
C VAL A 210 8.02 -17.19 8.44
N ASP A 211 9.27 -17.39 8.82
CA ASP A 211 10.43 -16.87 8.09
C ASP A 211 11.04 -17.97 7.25
N ILE A 212 11.18 -17.71 5.95
CA ILE A 212 11.76 -18.68 5.00
C ILE A 212 13.13 -18.17 4.54
N PHE A 213 14.20 -18.79 5.02
CA PHE A 213 15.58 -18.49 4.63
C PHE A 213 16.29 -19.72 4.08
N GLY A 214 16.82 -19.62 2.84
CA GLY A 214 17.55 -20.74 2.21
C GLY A 214 16.72 -22.02 2.04
N GLY A 215 15.39 -21.90 1.91
CA GLY A 215 14.46 -23.03 1.83
C GLY A 215 14.13 -23.69 3.18
N GLN A 216 14.61 -23.15 4.30
CA GLN A 216 14.23 -23.56 5.65
C GLN A 216 13.22 -22.57 6.23
N SER A 217 12.19 -23.08 6.89
CA SER A 217 11.17 -22.27 7.55
C SER A 217 11.36 -22.31 9.07
N THR A 218 11.44 -21.15 9.69
CA THR A 218 11.27 -20.97 11.15
C THR A 218 9.88 -20.46 11.41
N THR A 219 9.23 -20.90 12.50
CA THR A 219 7.90 -20.42 12.88
C THR A 219 7.95 -19.88 14.30
N THR A 220 7.46 -18.65 14.47
CA THR A 220 7.34 -17.98 15.75
C THR A 220 5.86 -17.81 16.05
N LEU A 221 5.39 -18.28 17.22
CA LEU A 221 4.00 -18.11 17.64
C LEU A 221 3.86 -16.84 18.47
N VAL A 222 2.70 -16.18 18.37
CA VAL A 222 2.37 -15.06 19.25
C VAL A 222 2.32 -15.54 20.70
N GLY A 223 2.95 -14.80 21.61
CA GLY A 223 3.12 -15.18 23.00
C GLY A 223 4.31 -16.12 23.28
N GLU A 224 5.05 -16.56 22.25
CA GLU A 224 6.31 -17.28 22.41
C GLU A 224 7.50 -16.34 22.20
N GLN A 225 8.51 -16.47 23.06
CA GLN A 225 9.72 -15.66 22.98
C GLN A 225 10.70 -16.31 22.00
N ASP A 226 11.08 -15.58 20.96
CA ASP A 226 12.14 -15.95 20.03
C ASP A 226 13.46 -15.36 20.52
N CYS A 227 14.49 -16.19 20.65
CA CYS A 227 15.79 -15.81 21.20
C CYS A 227 16.92 -16.29 20.28
N SER A 228 18.04 -15.56 20.28
CA SER A 228 19.25 -15.96 19.54
C SER A 228 19.78 -17.34 19.91
N GLY A 229 19.40 -17.83 21.10
CA GLY A 229 19.95 -19.02 21.73
C GLY A 229 21.18 -18.70 22.58
N ASP A 230 21.55 -19.70 23.40
CA ASP A 230 22.64 -19.63 24.35
C ASP A 230 24.01 -19.35 23.70
N GLU A 231 24.55 -18.15 23.92
CA GLU A 231 25.89 -17.76 23.53
C GLU A 231 26.83 -17.70 24.74
N VAL A 232 28.11 -18.04 24.54
CA VAL A 232 29.14 -17.95 25.59
C VAL A 232 29.88 -16.62 25.48
N PHE A 233 29.78 -15.81 26.53
CA PHE A 233 30.44 -14.51 26.63
C PHE A 233 31.66 -14.59 27.54
N ASN A 234 32.82 -14.16 27.03
CA ASN A 234 34.06 -14.09 27.82
C ASN A 234 34.11 -12.76 28.61
N CYS A 235 34.35 -12.88 29.93
CA CYS A 235 34.40 -11.77 30.86
C CYS A 235 35.80 -11.14 30.96
N ASN A 236 35.86 -9.90 31.45
CA ASN A 236 37.12 -9.19 31.64
C ASN A 236 38.00 -9.79 32.76
N ASN A 237 37.38 -10.51 33.71
CA ASN A 237 38.07 -11.20 34.79
C ASN A 237 38.58 -12.61 34.40
N GLY A 238 38.44 -13.02 33.13
CA GLY A 238 38.82 -14.34 32.64
C GLY A 238 37.81 -15.45 32.91
N GLY A 239 36.64 -15.13 33.48
CA GLY A 239 35.47 -16.01 33.53
C GLY A 239 34.64 -15.99 32.24
N SER A 240 33.53 -16.72 32.24
CA SER A 240 32.53 -16.68 31.17
C SER A 240 31.13 -16.90 31.74
N PHE A 241 30.13 -16.37 31.05
CA PHE A 241 28.72 -16.69 31.31
C PHE A 241 28.03 -17.08 29.99
N THR A 242 26.87 -17.71 30.11
CA THR A 242 26.01 -18.09 28.98
C THR A 242 24.71 -17.33 29.06
N ALA A 243 24.26 -16.76 27.93
CA ALA A 243 23.05 -15.96 27.83
C ALA A 243 22.57 -15.88 26.39
N ASP A 244 21.31 -15.53 26.19
CA ASP A 244 20.82 -15.06 24.89
C ASP A 244 21.37 -13.65 24.61
N TYR A 245 21.84 -13.40 23.39
CA TYR A 245 22.26 -12.06 22.97
C TYR A 245 21.03 -11.14 22.84
N TRP A 246 19.97 -11.62 22.21
CA TRP A 246 18.72 -10.91 22.04
C TRP A 246 17.54 -11.87 22.15
N CYS A 247 16.42 -11.36 22.64
CA CYS A 247 15.13 -12.02 22.54
C CYS A 247 14.02 -11.04 22.19
N TYR A 248 13.01 -11.52 21.47
CA TYR A 248 11.84 -10.78 21.05
C TYR A 248 10.57 -11.59 21.34
N LEU A 249 9.50 -10.90 21.71
CA LEU A 249 8.20 -11.47 22.03
C LEU A 249 7.12 -10.54 21.49
N THR A 250 6.30 -11.05 20.58
CA THR A 250 5.05 -10.39 20.19
C THR A 250 3.97 -10.82 21.17
N ASN A 251 3.52 -9.90 22.04
CA ASN A 251 2.43 -10.15 22.98
C ASN A 251 1.08 -10.21 22.25
N SER A 252 0.86 -9.24 21.34
CA SER A 252 -0.31 -9.23 20.48
C SER A 252 -0.06 -8.37 19.24
N SER A 253 -0.67 -8.76 18.12
CA SER A 253 -0.69 -7.95 16.90
C SER A 253 -2.03 -8.17 16.21
N SER A 254 -2.68 -7.10 15.72
CA SER A 254 -3.95 -7.24 15.03
C SER A 254 -4.22 -6.14 14.01
N PHE A 255 -4.92 -6.50 12.94
CA PHE A 255 -5.56 -5.57 12.02
C PHE A 255 -7.07 -5.55 12.25
N THR A 256 -7.69 -4.39 12.08
CA THR A 256 -9.14 -4.25 11.98
C THR A 256 -9.48 -3.51 10.70
N PHE A 257 -10.02 -4.22 9.72
CA PHE A 257 -10.48 -3.65 8.44
C PHE A 257 -11.98 -3.38 8.50
N LYS A 258 -12.39 -2.17 8.14
CA LYS A 258 -13.80 -1.77 8.11
C LYS A 258 -14.30 -1.63 6.68
N ALA A 259 -15.61 -1.82 6.50
CA ALA A 259 -16.32 -1.67 5.22
C ALA A 259 -16.20 -0.27 4.60
N ASP A 260 -15.94 0.76 5.42
CA ASP A 260 -15.70 2.14 4.92
C ASP A 260 -14.28 2.33 4.37
N GLY A 261 -13.50 1.25 4.25
CA GLY A 261 -12.15 1.29 3.73
C GLY A 261 -11.12 1.88 4.69
N THR A 262 -11.47 2.04 5.98
CA THR A 262 -10.50 2.40 7.03
C THR A 262 -9.93 1.15 7.71
N PHE A 263 -8.67 1.25 8.16
CA PHE A 263 -8.03 0.21 8.97
C PHE A 263 -7.43 0.77 10.26
N GLU A 264 -7.32 -0.11 11.26
CA GLU A 264 -6.51 0.07 12.46
C GLU A 264 -5.56 -1.12 12.59
N TYR A 265 -4.28 -0.85 12.82
CA TYR A 265 -3.28 -1.83 13.20
C TYR A 265 -2.84 -1.56 14.64
N THR A 266 -2.71 -2.62 15.43
CA THR A 266 -2.22 -2.56 16.80
C THR A 266 -1.13 -3.60 17.01
N ASN A 267 -0.05 -3.20 17.67
CA ASN A 267 1.04 -4.11 18.03
C ASN A 267 1.50 -3.89 19.46
N ASP A 268 1.88 -4.96 20.14
CA ASP A 268 2.44 -4.97 21.50
C ASP A 268 3.59 -5.98 21.53
N ASP A 269 4.79 -5.45 21.69
CA ASP A 269 6.03 -6.20 21.68
C ASP A 269 6.83 -5.99 22.97
N TYR A 270 7.61 -7.01 23.30
CA TYR A 270 8.67 -6.96 24.27
C TYR A 270 9.97 -7.44 23.63
N SER A 271 11.06 -6.75 23.90
CA SER A 271 12.40 -7.22 23.53
C SER A 271 13.39 -7.01 24.66
N LYS A 272 14.43 -7.84 24.67
CA LYS A 272 15.59 -7.65 25.52
C LYS A 272 16.87 -7.89 24.72
N GLU A 273 17.86 -7.03 24.90
CA GLU A 273 19.18 -7.15 24.29
C GLU A 273 20.25 -7.08 25.38
N ILE A 274 21.31 -7.87 25.25
CA ILE A 274 22.38 -7.88 26.22
C ILE A 274 23.17 -6.56 26.23
N ARG A 275 23.34 -5.99 27.42
CA ARG A 275 24.27 -4.88 27.67
C ARG A 275 25.70 -5.41 27.64
N PHE A 276 26.26 -5.48 26.45
CA PHE A 276 27.48 -6.25 26.19
C PHE A 276 28.68 -5.84 27.08
N ASN A 277 28.92 -4.55 27.27
CA ASN A 277 30.07 -4.08 28.02
C ASN A 277 29.89 -4.31 29.54
N GLU A 278 28.73 -3.91 30.06
CA GLU A 278 28.36 -4.03 31.47
C GLU A 278 28.29 -5.49 31.90
N SER A 279 27.76 -6.35 31.04
CA SER A 279 27.69 -7.80 31.28
C SER A 279 29.09 -8.42 31.35
N LYS A 280 30.03 -7.98 30.49
CA LYS A 280 31.42 -8.45 30.52
C LYS A 280 32.21 -7.96 31.73
N GLU A 281 31.94 -6.74 32.20
CA GLU A 281 32.57 -6.17 33.37
C GLU A 281 32.08 -6.85 34.67
N SER A 282 30.78 -7.12 34.77
CA SER A 282 30.17 -7.80 35.92
C SER A 282 30.31 -9.33 35.86
N CYS A 283 30.55 -9.89 34.68
CA CYS A 283 30.52 -11.32 34.39
C CYS A 283 29.15 -11.98 34.68
N GLU A 284 28.08 -11.22 34.46
CA GLU A 284 26.69 -11.64 34.59
C GLU A 284 25.88 -11.08 33.41
N ALA A 285 24.79 -11.75 33.02
CA ALA A 285 23.94 -11.28 31.93
C ALA A 285 23.09 -10.09 32.40
N LEU A 286 23.35 -8.91 31.84
CA LEU A 286 22.57 -7.70 32.05
C LEU A 286 21.89 -7.33 30.74
N TYR A 287 20.61 -6.98 30.80
CA TYR A 287 19.82 -6.65 29.62
C TYR A 287 19.40 -5.18 29.63
N ASP A 288 19.18 -4.64 28.44
CA ASP A 288 18.26 -3.54 28.19
C ASP A 288 16.95 -4.16 27.74
N GLU A 289 15.86 -3.77 28.41
CA GLU A 289 14.51 -4.27 28.14
C GLU A 289 13.69 -3.14 27.54
N VAL A 290 12.92 -3.49 26.51
CA VAL A 290 12.11 -2.55 25.75
C VAL A 290 10.72 -3.14 25.58
N GLU A 291 9.73 -2.45 26.14
CA GLU A 291 8.32 -2.64 25.84
C GLU A 291 7.91 -1.60 24.80
N SER A 292 7.29 -2.04 23.70
CA SER A 292 6.77 -1.14 22.70
C SER A 292 5.33 -1.46 22.31
N THR A 293 4.55 -0.42 22.06
CA THR A 293 3.21 -0.55 21.48
C THR A 293 3.08 0.38 20.28
N GLU A 294 2.32 -0.05 19.30
CA GLU A 294 2.08 0.69 18.06
C GLU A 294 0.58 0.69 17.77
N ILE A 295 0.06 1.86 17.40
CA ILE A 295 -1.30 2.01 16.88
C ILE A 295 -1.26 2.84 15.61
N THR A 296 -1.52 2.17 14.49
CA THR A 296 -1.53 2.79 13.16
C THR A 296 -2.96 2.85 12.63
N ASN A 297 -3.34 3.97 12.04
CA ASN A 297 -4.64 4.17 11.40
C ASN A 297 -4.45 4.64 9.96
N GLY A 298 -5.38 4.25 9.10
CA GLY A 298 -5.28 4.58 7.69
C GLY A 298 -6.45 4.09 6.85
N ASN A 299 -6.22 4.05 5.55
CA ASN A 299 -7.12 3.52 4.55
C ASN A 299 -6.52 2.27 3.89
N TRP A 300 -7.38 1.36 3.47
CA TRP A 300 -6.98 0.13 2.77
C TRP A 300 -7.73 -0.02 1.46
N ALA A 301 -7.08 -0.56 0.45
CA ALA A 301 -7.69 -0.93 -0.83
C ALA A 301 -7.25 -2.35 -1.20
N TYR A 302 -8.17 -3.16 -1.70
CA TYR A 302 -7.91 -4.48 -2.25
C TYR A 302 -7.93 -4.43 -3.77
N VAL A 303 -6.81 -4.78 -4.39
CA VAL A 303 -6.66 -4.81 -5.84
C VAL A 303 -6.91 -6.24 -6.31
N GLU A 304 -8.09 -6.49 -6.89
CA GLU A 304 -8.52 -7.84 -7.26
C GLU A 304 -7.61 -8.47 -8.32
N ASP A 305 -7.22 -7.69 -9.34
CA ASP A 305 -6.42 -8.14 -10.48
C ASP A 305 -5.07 -8.76 -10.05
N THR A 306 -4.48 -8.25 -8.96
CA THR A 306 -3.18 -8.69 -8.46
C THR A 306 -3.25 -9.46 -7.13
N ASN A 307 -4.42 -9.50 -6.49
CA ASN A 307 -4.59 -9.99 -5.11
C ASN A 307 -3.66 -9.27 -4.12
N GLU A 308 -3.58 -7.95 -4.24
CA GLU A 308 -2.75 -7.11 -3.39
C GLU A 308 -3.63 -6.31 -2.42
N LEU A 309 -3.13 -6.17 -1.19
CA LEU A 309 -3.69 -5.28 -0.20
C LEU A 309 -2.74 -4.08 -0.06
N ILE A 310 -3.27 -2.89 -0.29
CA ILE A 310 -2.55 -1.63 -0.13
C ILE A 310 -3.06 -0.93 1.11
N LEU A 311 -2.16 -0.58 2.03
CA LEU A 311 -2.45 0.09 3.30
C LEU A 311 -1.76 1.45 3.31
N ILE A 312 -2.53 2.53 3.35
CA ILE A 312 -2.05 3.90 3.45
C ILE A 312 -2.30 4.42 4.86
N MET A 313 -1.21 4.68 5.60
CA MET A 313 -1.24 5.22 6.94
C MET A 313 -1.45 6.73 6.93
N SER A 314 -2.44 7.18 7.70
CA SER A 314 -2.72 8.59 7.97
C SER A 314 -2.28 9.02 9.37
N LYS A 315 -2.14 8.08 10.31
CA LYS A 315 -1.66 8.35 11.67
C LYS A 315 -0.95 7.15 12.27
N ASP A 316 0.14 7.43 12.97
CA ASP A 316 0.88 6.45 13.76
C ASP A 316 1.11 6.96 15.18
N VAL A 317 0.99 6.06 16.15
CA VAL A 317 1.31 6.30 17.55
C VAL A 317 2.21 5.17 18.03
N TYR A 318 3.47 5.49 18.28
CA TYR A 318 4.47 4.54 18.74
C TYR A 318 4.90 4.89 20.16
N THR A 319 4.75 3.96 21.09
CA THR A 319 5.13 4.13 22.49
C THR A 319 6.24 3.15 22.85
N VAL A 320 7.35 3.64 23.42
CA VAL A 320 8.48 2.84 23.88
C VAL A 320 8.77 3.17 25.33
N ASN A 321 8.74 2.17 26.22
CA ASN A 321 9.02 2.34 27.65
C ASN A 321 8.22 3.50 28.30
N GLY A 322 6.98 3.71 27.84
CA GLY A 322 6.08 4.78 28.30
C GLY A 322 6.25 6.14 27.60
N GLU A 323 7.28 6.34 26.78
CA GLU A 323 7.46 7.54 25.96
C GLU A 323 6.74 7.39 24.62
N THR A 324 5.98 8.40 24.18
CA THR A 324 5.12 8.30 23.00
C THR A 324 5.51 9.30 21.92
N GLU A 325 5.64 8.81 20.70
CA GLU A 325 5.75 9.59 19.47
C GLU A 325 4.46 9.47 18.66
N THR A 326 4.09 10.54 17.94
CA THR A 326 2.91 10.55 17.07
C THR A 326 3.25 11.18 15.74
N SER A 327 2.92 10.48 14.66
CA SER A 327 3.03 10.97 13.29
C SER A 327 1.63 11.09 12.69
N THR A 328 1.36 12.18 11.98
CA THR A 328 0.10 12.41 11.26
C THR A 328 0.40 12.90 9.86
N TYR A 329 -0.33 12.39 8.88
CA TYR A 329 -0.19 12.69 7.47
C TYR A 329 -1.48 13.37 6.98
N GLN A 330 -1.33 14.41 6.16
CA GLN A 330 -2.48 15.03 5.49
C GLN A 330 -2.90 14.18 4.27
N PRO A 331 -4.11 14.38 3.71
CA PRO A 331 -4.48 13.76 2.44
C PRO A 331 -3.46 14.09 1.34
N GLY A 332 -3.03 13.08 0.57
CA GLY A 332 -1.95 13.21 -0.42
C GLY A 332 -0.54 13.25 0.18
N GLU A 333 -0.41 13.07 1.50
CA GLU A 333 0.86 12.85 2.18
C GLU A 333 0.88 11.47 2.86
N GLY A 334 -0.06 10.58 2.53
CA GLY A 334 -0.21 9.27 3.14
C GLY A 334 1.07 8.44 2.98
N ALA A 335 1.45 7.74 4.06
CA ALA A 335 2.60 6.84 4.00
C ALA A 335 2.13 5.42 3.69
N ILE A 336 2.72 4.77 2.69
CA ILE A 336 2.49 3.33 2.48
C ILE A 336 2.95 2.58 3.73
N PHE A 337 1.99 1.98 4.43
CA PHE A 337 2.23 1.10 5.56
C PHE A 337 2.60 -0.30 5.05
N ALA A 338 1.83 -0.81 4.10
CA ALA A 338 2.11 -2.06 3.41
C ALA A 338 1.52 -2.04 1.99
N GLU A 339 2.20 -2.71 1.08
CA GLU A 339 1.71 -3.10 -0.23
C GLU A 339 2.14 -4.55 -0.38
N ILE A 340 1.19 -5.46 -0.18
CA ILE A 340 1.54 -6.86 0.06
C ILE A 340 0.52 -7.80 -0.56
N GLY A 341 1.03 -8.90 -1.12
CA GLY A 341 0.18 -9.99 -1.55
C GLY A 341 -0.62 -10.54 -0.37
N ILE A 342 -1.93 -10.69 -0.58
CA ILE A 342 -2.84 -11.25 0.40
C ILE A 342 -3.35 -12.61 -0.07
N PHE A 343 -3.33 -13.58 0.84
CA PHE A 343 -3.90 -14.90 0.57
C PHE A 343 -4.92 -15.22 1.65
N LEU A 344 -6.17 -15.34 1.22
CA LEU A 344 -7.26 -15.74 2.08
C LEU A 344 -7.45 -17.26 2.02
N ILE A 345 -7.28 -17.92 3.17
CA ILE A 345 -7.46 -19.36 3.32
C ILE A 345 -8.45 -19.57 4.47
N ASP A 346 -9.72 -19.76 4.13
CA ASP A 346 -10.83 -19.87 5.09
C ASP A 346 -10.91 -18.64 6.03
N ASP A 347 -10.61 -18.83 7.32
CA ASP A 347 -10.59 -17.81 8.37
C ASP A 347 -9.18 -17.29 8.68
N VAL A 348 -8.23 -17.51 7.75
CA VAL A 348 -6.84 -17.07 7.86
C VAL A 348 -6.45 -16.13 6.71
N ILE A 349 -5.87 -14.99 7.06
CA ILE A 349 -5.14 -14.14 6.13
C ILE A 349 -3.64 -14.43 6.28
N ARG A 350 -2.96 -14.69 5.16
CA ARG A 350 -1.50 -14.62 5.06
C ARG A 350 -1.12 -13.31 4.37
N LEU A 351 -0.29 -12.52 5.05
CA LEU A 351 0.38 -11.35 4.49
C LEU A 351 1.85 -11.70 4.26
N GLY A 352 2.33 -11.57 3.02
CA GLY A 352 3.71 -11.90 2.66
C GLY A 352 3.93 -11.96 1.14
N PRO A 353 5.16 -11.74 0.63
CA PRO A 353 5.45 -11.75 -0.81
C PRO A 353 5.53 -13.16 -1.44
N GLY A 354 5.18 -14.22 -0.70
CA GLY A 354 5.00 -15.58 -1.23
C GLY A 354 5.88 -16.65 -0.58
N GLU A 355 5.94 -17.84 -1.21
CA GLU A 355 6.55 -19.04 -0.62
C GLU A 355 8.08 -19.15 -0.83
N GLU A 356 8.70 -18.30 -1.65
CA GLU A 356 10.05 -18.55 -2.17
C GLU A 356 11.20 -17.78 -1.48
N SER A 357 10.94 -16.75 -0.67
CA SER A 357 11.87 -16.22 0.36
C SER A 357 11.28 -14.97 1.02
N SER A 358 10.65 -15.11 2.18
CA SER A 358 10.17 -13.95 2.95
C SER A 358 9.61 -14.31 4.32
N GLU A 359 9.56 -13.29 5.16
CA GLU A 359 8.72 -13.20 6.36
C GLU A 359 7.24 -13.26 5.92
N ASN A 360 6.46 -14.18 6.51
CA ASN A 360 5.04 -14.34 6.27
C ASN A 360 4.28 -14.26 7.60
N SER A 361 3.35 -13.34 7.71
CA SER A 361 2.54 -13.15 8.91
C SER A 361 1.14 -13.74 8.69
N TYR A 362 0.68 -14.56 9.65
CA TYR A 362 -0.61 -15.26 9.56
C TYR A 362 -1.55 -14.75 10.63
N TYR A 363 -2.70 -14.24 10.18
CA TYR A 363 -3.74 -13.69 11.02
C TYR A 363 -5.00 -14.53 10.94
N ARG A 364 -5.76 -14.58 12.03
CA ARG A 364 -7.06 -15.26 12.10
C ARG A 364 -8.15 -14.36 12.66
N LYS A 365 -9.38 -14.55 12.21
CA LYS A 365 -10.55 -13.80 12.67
C LYS A 365 -10.90 -14.03 14.15
#